data_AF-A0A4V1FH95-F1
#
_entry.id   AF-A0A4V1FH95-F1
#
_cell.length_a   1.000
_cell.length_b   1.000
_cell.length_c   1.000
_cell.angle_alpha   90.00
_cell.angle_beta   90.00
_cell.angle_gamma   90.00
#
_symmetry.space_group_name_H-M   'P 1'
#
loop_
_entity.id
_entity.type
_entity.pdbx_description
1 polymer ?
#
loop_
_entity_poly.entity_id
_entity_poly.type
_entity_poly.pdbx_seq_one_letter_code
_entity_poly.pdbx_strand_id
1 'polypeptide(L)'
;MGTTAVNGVATDLSARLWDERALLGDLITAAADTDRIRHLLGRLRNLHLERDVLVHALAERWGTDPDTATLRSLERVAPPPWDLILPEHLAALTALVAEVDLLLPPGPLRDTWVRISPRAR
;
A
#
# COMPACT_ATOMS: atom_id res chain seq x y z
N MET A 1 4.14 -8.14 -27.54
CA MET A 1 5.12 -7.85 -26.48
C MET A 1 4.56 -7.06 -25.28
N GLY A 2 3.30 -6.56 -25.29
CA GLY A 2 2.76 -5.77 -24.17
C GLY A 2 2.34 -6.58 -22.92
N THR A 3 1.78 -7.77 -23.08
CA THR A 3 1.16 -8.54 -21.99
C THR A 3 2.15 -9.00 -20.91
N THR A 4 3.36 -9.41 -21.31
CA THR A 4 4.43 -9.82 -20.38
C THR A 4 4.90 -8.67 -19.50
N ALA A 5 5.04 -7.46 -20.08
CA ALA A 5 5.45 -6.28 -19.34
C ALA A 5 4.35 -5.80 -18.38
N VAL A 6 3.06 -5.90 -18.77
CA VAL A 6 1.90 -5.60 -17.89
C VAL A 6 1.87 -6.52 -16.69
N ASN A 7 2.04 -7.83 -16.92
CA ASN A 7 2.11 -8.81 -15.83
C ASN A 7 3.31 -8.58 -14.90
N GLY A 8 4.45 -8.11 -15.44
CA GLY A 8 5.61 -7.73 -14.63
C GLY A 8 5.28 -6.60 -13.64
N VAL A 9 4.70 -5.50 -14.13
CA VAL A 9 4.35 -4.35 -13.27
C VAL A 9 3.27 -4.71 -12.24
N ALA A 10 2.29 -5.53 -12.62
CA ALA A 10 1.28 -6.01 -11.67
C ALA A 10 1.89 -6.94 -10.59
N THR A 11 2.88 -7.76 -10.97
CA THR A 11 3.64 -8.58 -10.03
C THR A 11 4.46 -7.71 -9.07
N ASP A 12 5.13 -6.67 -9.60
CA ASP A 12 5.88 -5.72 -8.77
C ASP A 12 4.95 -4.98 -7.81
N LEU A 13 3.75 -4.55 -8.26
CA LEU A 13 2.76 -3.94 -7.39
C LEU A 13 2.35 -4.90 -6.26
N SER A 14 2.03 -6.16 -6.60
CA SER A 14 1.69 -7.17 -5.59
C SER A 14 2.84 -7.42 -4.61
N ALA A 15 4.09 -7.39 -5.06
CA ALA A 15 5.25 -7.49 -4.17
C ALA A 15 5.31 -6.32 -3.18
N ARG A 16 5.10 -5.08 -3.63
CA ARG A 16 5.05 -3.91 -2.74
C ARG A 16 3.88 -3.94 -1.76
N LEU A 17 2.73 -4.49 -2.15
CA LEU A 17 1.60 -4.68 -1.24
C LEU A 17 1.90 -5.72 -0.16
N TRP A 18 2.63 -6.79 -0.50
CA TRP A 18 3.14 -7.73 0.50
C TRP A 18 4.15 -7.09 1.45
N ASP A 19 5.09 -6.29 0.93
CA ASP A 19 6.04 -5.54 1.76
C ASP A 19 5.32 -4.55 2.70
N GLU A 20 4.28 -3.88 2.21
CA GLU A 20 3.44 -2.98 3.00
C GLU A 20 2.74 -3.74 4.13
N ARG A 21 2.15 -4.91 3.84
CA ARG A 21 1.53 -5.78 4.86
C ARG A 21 2.54 -6.20 5.93
N ALA A 22 3.75 -6.61 5.52
CA ALA A 22 4.81 -7.00 6.44
C ALA A 22 5.24 -5.83 7.33
N LEU A 23 5.41 -4.62 6.77
CA LEU A 23 5.75 -3.42 7.55
C LEU A 23 4.66 -3.02 8.54
N LEU A 24 3.39 -3.15 8.16
CA LEU A 24 2.28 -2.88 9.08
C LEU A 24 2.23 -3.92 10.21
N GLY A 25 2.50 -5.20 9.91
CA GLY A 25 2.69 -6.24 10.91
C GLY A 25 3.84 -5.92 11.87
N ASP A 26 4.99 -5.49 11.35
CA ASP A 26 6.12 -5.04 12.16
C ASP A 26 5.72 -3.86 13.07
N LEU A 27 4.97 -2.88 12.56
CA LEU A 27 4.47 -1.74 13.35
C LEU A 27 3.57 -2.17 14.51
N ILE A 28 2.68 -3.15 14.28
CA ILE A 28 1.81 -3.72 15.32
C ILE A 28 2.65 -4.35 16.45
N THR A 29 3.75 -5.02 16.09
CA THR A 29 4.61 -5.72 17.04
C THR A 29 5.79 -4.90 17.60
N ALA A 30 5.99 -3.67 17.13
CA ALA A 30 7.19 -2.86 17.42
C ALA A 30 7.36 -2.47 18.90
N ALA A 31 6.43 -2.88 19.78
CA ALA A 31 6.34 -2.46 21.18
C ALA A 31 6.36 -0.93 21.31
N ALA A 32 6.64 -0.41 22.50
CA ALA A 32 6.75 1.04 22.72
C ALA A 32 8.09 1.64 22.22
N ASP A 33 8.84 0.95 21.36
CA ASP A 33 10.10 1.45 20.80
C ASP A 33 9.83 2.55 19.77
N THR A 34 9.97 3.79 20.22
CA THR A 34 9.68 4.97 19.41
C THR A 34 10.60 5.13 18.21
N ASP A 35 11.86 4.69 18.30
CA ASP A 35 12.82 4.83 17.20
C ASP A 35 12.60 3.76 16.15
N ARG A 36 12.27 2.54 16.57
CA ARG A 36 11.83 1.49 15.65
C ARG A 36 10.57 1.90 14.90
N ILE A 37 9.55 2.41 15.60
CA ILE A 37 8.31 2.89 14.96
C ILE A 37 8.64 4.01 13.96
N ARG A 38 9.45 5.00 14.34
CA ARG A 38 9.85 6.10 13.45
C ARG A 38 10.53 5.58 12.17
N HIS A 39 11.43 4.62 12.31
CA HIS A 39 12.11 4.00 11.17
C HIS A 39 11.12 3.26 10.26
N LEU A 40 10.21 2.47 10.83
CA LEU A 40 9.19 1.74 10.07
C LEU A 40 8.23 2.68 9.34
N LEU A 41 7.78 3.76 9.96
CA LEU A 41 6.97 4.79 9.31
C LEU A 41 7.70 5.45 8.13
N GLY A 42 9.01 5.68 8.26
CA GLY A 42 9.85 6.17 7.17
C GLY A 42 9.90 5.21 5.98
N ARG A 43 10.06 3.91 6.25
CA ARG A 43 10.02 2.86 5.21
C ARG A 43 8.65 2.77 4.54
N LEU A 44 7.57 2.82 5.32
CA LEU A 44 6.20 2.80 4.82
C LEU A 44 5.93 3.95 3.85
N ARG A 45 6.41 5.17 4.18
CA ARG A 45 6.30 6.33 3.30
C ARG A 45 6.96 6.08 1.95
N ASN A 46 8.15 5.48 1.93
CA ASN A 46 8.86 5.19 0.69
C ASN A 46 8.14 4.13 -0.14
N LEU A 47 7.63 3.06 0.50
CA LEU A 47 6.82 2.05 -0.19
C LEU A 47 5.57 2.65 -0.84
N HIS A 48 4.91 3.60 -0.18
CA HIS A 48 3.75 4.27 -0.78
C HIS A 48 4.11 5.03 -2.05
N LEU A 49 5.26 5.71 -2.09
CA LEU A 49 5.71 6.41 -3.29
C LEU A 49 5.99 5.43 -4.44
N GLU A 50 6.66 4.31 -4.16
CA GLU A 50 6.93 3.27 -5.16
C GLU A 50 5.63 2.64 -5.68
N ARG A 51 4.69 2.36 -4.77
CA ARG A 51 3.37 1.84 -5.09
C ARG A 51 2.58 2.82 -5.95
N ASP A 52 2.60 4.11 -5.64
CA ASP A 52 1.88 5.13 -6.41
C ASP A 52 2.41 5.20 -7.86
N VAL A 53 3.74 5.04 -8.07
CA VAL A 53 4.35 4.90 -9.41
C VAL A 53 3.84 3.66 -10.15
N LEU A 54 3.74 2.52 -9.47
CA LEU A 54 3.24 1.28 -10.07
C LEU A 54 1.73 1.36 -10.39
N VAL A 55 0.96 2.03 -9.53
CA VAL A 55 -0.47 2.28 -9.76
C VAL A 55 -0.67 3.14 -11.01
N HIS A 56 0.09 4.23 -11.14
CA HIS A 56 0.07 5.09 -12.32
C HIS A 56 0.40 4.32 -13.60
N ALA A 57 1.47 3.49 -13.57
CA ALA A 57 1.86 2.69 -14.71
C ALA A 57 0.80 1.65 -15.11
N LEU A 58 0.10 1.05 -14.14
CA LEU A 58 -0.98 0.09 -14.41
C LEU A 58 -2.26 0.75 -14.87
N ALA A 59 -2.54 1.97 -14.42
CA ALA A 59 -3.72 2.70 -14.81
C ALA A 59 -3.79 2.89 -16.33
N GLU A 60 -2.70 3.36 -16.95
CA GLU A 60 -2.61 3.52 -18.40
C GLU A 60 -2.86 2.18 -19.12
N ARG A 61 -2.32 1.10 -18.56
CA ARG A 61 -2.38 -0.25 -19.14
C ARG A 61 -3.73 -0.94 -18.97
N TRP A 62 -4.47 -0.61 -17.92
CA TRP A 62 -5.79 -1.17 -17.62
C TRP A 62 -6.92 -0.23 -18.02
N GLY A 63 -6.61 0.87 -18.72
CA GLY A 63 -7.60 1.75 -19.34
C GLY A 63 -8.26 2.74 -18.38
N THR A 64 -7.56 3.13 -17.31
CA THR A 64 -7.99 4.19 -16.38
C THR A 64 -7.05 5.38 -16.46
N ASP A 65 -7.55 6.57 -16.10
CA ASP A 65 -6.74 7.79 -16.04
C ASP A 65 -5.60 7.66 -15.00
N PRO A 66 -4.33 7.71 -15.42
CA PRO A 66 -3.18 7.56 -14.52
C PRO A 66 -3.04 8.66 -13.47
N ASP A 67 -3.55 9.87 -13.73
CA ASP A 67 -3.39 11.01 -12.83
C ASP A 67 -4.39 10.97 -11.65
N THR A 68 -5.48 10.23 -11.83
CA THR A 68 -6.52 10.03 -10.81
C THR A 68 -6.60 8.58 -10.32
N ALA A 69 -5.71 7.72 -10.81
CA ALA A 69 -5.69 6.32 -10.43
C ALA A 69 -5.32 6.11 -8.97
N THR A 70 -6.06 5.21 -8.33
CA THR A 70 -5.83 4.73 -6.98
C THR A 70 -5.82 3.21 -7.00
N LEU A 71 -5.31 2.58 -5.94
CA LEU A 71 -5.46 1.14 -5.76
C LEU A 71 -6.93 0.67 -5.87
N ARG A 72 -7.87 1.47 -5.34
CA ARG A 72 -9.32 1.19 -5.40
C ARG A 72 -9.92 1.37 -6.79
N SER A 73 -9.36 2.25 -7.63
CA SER A 73 -9.79 2.32 -9.03
C SER A 73 -9.24 1.14 -9.83
N LEU A 74 -7.98 0.74 -9.59
CA LEU A 74 -7.38 -0.43 -10.23
C LEU A 74 -8.11 -1.73 -9.88
N GLU A 75 -8.48 -1.93 -8.61
CA GLU A 75 -9.28 -3.08 -8.15
C GLU A 75 -10.52 -3.32 -9.03
N ARG A 76 -11.19 -2.24 -9.45
CA ARG A 76 -12.45 -2.30 -10.20
C ARG A 76 -12.28 -2.68 -11.68
N VAL A 77 -11.09 -2.50 -12.23
CA VAL A 77 -10.79 -2.73 -13.65
C VAL A 77 -9.75 -3.82 -13.87
N ALA A 78 -9.25 -4.42 -12.78
CA ALA A 78 -8.17 -5.38 -12.82
C ALA A 78 -8.56 -6.59 -13.68
N PRO A 79 -7.71 -7.02 -14.63
CA PRO A 79 -7.95 -8.21 -15.42
C PRO A 79 -7.58 -9.49 -14.64
N PRO A 80 -8.06 -10.68 -15.04
CA PRO A 80 -7.59 -11.93 -14.46
C PRO A 80 -6.07 -12.13 -14.57
N PRO A 81 -5.38 -12.65 -13.54
CA PRO A 81 -5.91 -13.09 -12.22
C PRO A 81 -5.93 -11.99 -11.15
N TRP A 82 -5.63 -10.74 -11.51
CA TRP A 82 -5.50 -9.63 -10.58
C TRP A 82 -6.83 -9.14 -10.03
N ASP A 83 -7.93 -9.47 -10.71
CA ASP A 83 -9.32 -9.33 -10.26
C ASP A 83 -9.61 -10.05 -8.93
N LEU A 84 -8.85 -11.09 -8.60
CA LEU A 84 -8.96 -11.82 -7.33
C LEU A 84 -7.87 -11.41 -6.33
N ILE A 85 -6.65 -11.19 -6.81
CA ILE A 85 -5.47 -10.95 -5.96
C ILE A 85 -5.50 -9.54 -5.34
N LEU A 86 -5.88 -8.50 -6.09
CA LEU A 86 -5.89 -7.14 -5.57
C LEU A 86 -6.93 -6.92 -4.45
N PRO A 87 -8.17 -7.41 -4.55
CA PRO A 87 -9.12 -7.34 -3.44
C PRO A 87 -8.61 -7.97 -2.15
N GLU A 88 -7.92 -9.12 -2.22
CA GLU A 88 -7.33 -9.78 -1.04
C GLU A 88 -6.31 -8.88 -0.34
N HIS A 89 -5.40 -8.28 -1.10
CA HIS A 89 -4.44 -7.32 -0.58
C HIS A 89 -5.11 -6.13 0.08
N LEU A 90 -6.13 -5.55 -0.56
CA LEU A 90 -6.81 -4.37 -0.03
C LEU A 90 -7.58 -4.68 1.25
N ALA A 91 -8.18 -5.86 1.35
CA ALA A 91 -8.81 -6.32 2.58
C ALA A 91 -7.78 -6.46 3.72
N ALA A 92 -6.65 -7.12 3.45
CA ALA A 92 -5.58 -7.31 4.43
C ALA A 92 -4.97 -5.98 4.90
N LEU A 93 -4.65 -5.08 3.97
CA LEU A 93 -4.13 -3.75 4.28
C LEU A 93 -5.13 -2.93 5.10
N THR A 94 -6.42 -2.99 4.76
CA THR A 94 -7.46 -2.28 5.52
C THR A 94 -7.52 -2.75 6.97
N ALA A 95 -7.42 -4.05 7.20
CA ALA A 95 -7.41 -4.62 8.55
C ALA A 95 -6.16 -4.19 9.34
N LEU A 96 -4.98 -4.31 8.74
CA LEU A 96 -3.71 -3.96 9.38
C LEU A 96 -3.60 -2.47 9.70
N VAL A 97 -4.05 -1.59 8.79
CA VAL A 97 -4.10 -0.13 9.01
C VAL A 97 -5.01 0.19 10.19
N ALA A 98 -6.18 -0.47 10.30
CA ALA A 98 -7.09 -0.28 11.42
C ALA A 98 -6.47 -0.72 12.76
N GLU A 99 -5.68 -1.80 12.75
CA GLU A 99 -5.00 -2.28 13.95
C GLU A 99 -3.87 -1.34 14.39
N VAL A 100 -3.02 -0.89 13.46
CA VAL A 100 -2.00 0.16 13.74
C VAL A 100 -2.68 1.43 14.28
N ASP A 101 -3.85 1.76 13.75
CA ASP A 101 -4.61 2.93 14.20
C ASP A 101 -5.01 2.87 15.68
N LEU A 102 -5.35 1.68 16.17
CA LEU A 102 -5.74 1.44 17.56
C LEU A 102 -4.55 1.42 18.52
N LEU A 103 -3.38 0.98 18.04
CA LEU A 103 -2.21 0.74 18.88
C LEU A 103 -1.29 1.95 19.03
N LEU A 104 -1.25 2.85 18.04
CA LEU A 104 -0.35 4.01 18.10
C LEU A 104 -0.82 5.04 19.16
N PRO A 105 -0.02 5.33 20.19
CA PRO A 105 -0.38 6.30 21.22
C PRO A 105 -0.35 7.73 20.66
N PRO A 106 -1.09 8.68 21.28
CA PRO A 106 -1.08 10.08 20.85
C PRO A 106 0.33 10.69 20.91
N GLY A 107 0.64 11.58 19.97
CA GLY A 107 1.91 12.29 19.89
C GLY A 107 2.52 12.31 18.48
N PRO A 108 3.80 12.68 18.36
CA PRO A 108 4.43 12.95 17.06
C PRO A 108 4.42 11.76 16.08
N LEU A 109 4.49 10.54 16.60
CA LEU A 109 4.42 9.31 15.79
C LEU A 109 3.01 9.09 15.23
N ARG A 110 1.97 9.34 16.04
CA ARG A 110 0.57 9.33 15.59
C ARG A 110 0.32 10.38 14.52
N ASP A 111 0.84 11.60 14.69
CA ASP A 111 0.68 12.65 13.69
C ASP A 111 1.35 12.29 12.38
N THR A 112 2.52 11.64 12.46
CA THR A 112 3.24 11.12 11.28
C THR A 112 2.43 10.03 10.59
N TRP A 113 1.92 9.08 11.35
CA TRP A 113 1.04 8.04 10.85
C TRP A 113 -0.19 8.62 10.15
N VAL A 114 -0.91 9.57 10.76
CA VAL A 114 -2.08 10.21 10.15
C VAL A 114 -1.74 10.79 8.78
N ARG A 115 -0.58 11.47 8.63
CA ARG A 115 -0.16 12.05 7.34
C ARG A 115 0.17 11.04 6.26
N ILE A 116 0.70 9.87 6.63
CA ILE A 116 1.15 8.87 5.64
C ILE A 116 0.14 7.73 5.44
N SER A 117 -0.78 7.55 6.38
CA SER A 117 -1.76 6.47 6.35
C SER A 117 -2.61 6.55 5.07
N PRO A 118 -3.06 5.42 4.51
CA PRO A 118 -3.87 5.42 3.30
C PRO A 118 -5.17 6.21 3.42
N ARG A 119 -5.67 6.47 4.64
CA ARG A 119 -6.86 7.29 4.88
C ARG A 119 -6.66 8.78 4.59
N ALA A 120 -5.42 9.25 4.55
CA ALA A 120 -5.11 10.64 4.23
C ALA A 120 -5.01 10.92 2.73
N ARG A 121 -5.20 9.90 1.88
CA ARG A 121 -5.16 9.99 0.43
C ARG A 121 -6.43 9.44 -0.21
#